data_AF-A0A1Y4I6R8-F1
#
_entry.id   AF-A0A1Y4I6R8-F1
#
_cell.length_a   1.000
_cell.length_b   1.000
_cell.length_c   1.000
_cell.angle_alpha   90.00
_cell.angle_beta   90.00
_cell.angle_gamma   90.00
#
_symmetry.space_group_name_H-M   'P 1'
#
loop_
_entity.id
_entity.type
_entity.pdbx_description
1 polymer ?
#
loop_
_entity_poly.entity_id
_entity_poly.type
_entity_poly.pdbx_seq_one_letter_code
_entity_poly.pdbx_strand_id
1 'polypeptide(L)'
;MGAFNTVGLEAVIESFSKREQATVSAVPKMLKAGADVLVEAQRAEARAMGIVETAGFVNSIKATAVKGDEREQHIDVYPQGRAKHGNDRKGDKSKVRYATIGFVAEYGTSSQAARPYMTVANEKAHDKVVNEQLKIWERENNG
;
A
#
# COMPACT_ATOMS: atom_id res chain seq x y z
N MET A 1 41.80 -42.76 -11.02
CA MET A 1 41.12 -41.46 -10.82
C MET A 1 39.63 -41.68 -11.02
N GLY A 2 38.80 -41.39 -10.03
CA GLY A 2 37.34 -41.41 -10.18
C GLY A 2 36.85 -40.01 -10.49
N ALA A 3 36.13 -39.84 -11.59
CA ALA A 3 35.43 -38.61 -11.92
C ALA A 3 33.98 -38.73 -11.44
N PHE A 4 33.53 -37.79 -10.61
CA PHE A 4 32.13 -37.67 -10.23
C PHE A 4 31.45 -36.71 -11.20
N ASN A 5 30.40 -37.17 -11.88
CA ASN A 5 29.60 -36.38 -12.82
C ASN A 5 28.21 -36.15 -12.22
N THR A 6 27.75 -34.91 -12.16
CA THR A 6 26.42 -34.54 -11.67
C THR A 6 25.42 -34.50 -12.82
N VAL A 7 24.98 -35.67 -13.30
CA VAL A 7 23.89 -35.74 -14.29
C VAL A 7 22.57 -35.63 -13.54
N GLY A 8 21.74 -34.62 -13.84
CA GLY A 8 20.41 -34.44 -13.23
C GLY A 8 20.22 -33.18 -12.38
N LEU A 9 21.26 -32.35 -12.22
CA LEU A 9 21.11 -31.03 -11.58
C LEU A 9 20.45 -30.01 -12.50
N GLU A 10 20.46 -30.23 -13.81
CA GLU A 10 19.89 -29.33 -14.81
C GLU A 10 18.39 -29.14 -14.59
N ALA A 11 17.66 -30.22 -14.30
CA ALA A 11 16.23 -30.18 -13.98
C ALA A 11 15.96 -29.40 -12.68
N VAL A 12 16.86 -29.53 -11.70
CA VAL A 12 16.78 -28.79 -10.44
C VAL A 12 17.04 -27.31 -10.67
N ILE A 13 18.08 -26.95 -11.43
CA ILE A 13 18.39 -25.56 -11.83
C ILE A 13 17.21 -24.94 -12.57
N GLU A 14 16.64 -25.65 -13.54
CA GLU A 14 15.48 -25.15 -14.30
C GLU A 14 14.27 -24.93 -13.39
N SER A 15 14.02 -25.83 -12.44
CA SER A 15 12.94 -25.66 -11.45
C SER A 15 13.16 -24.43 -10.56
N PHE A 16 14.39 -24.17 -10.14
CA PHE A 16 14.74 -22.99 -9.36
C PHE A 16 14.59 -21.70 -10.18
N SER A 17 15.06 -21.68 -11.43
CA SER A 17 14.92 -20.51 -12.31
C SER A 17 13.44 -20.18 -12.63
N LYS A 18 12.59 -21.19 -12.82
CA LYS A 18 11.14 -20.97 -13.00
C LYS A 18 10.50 -20.35 -11.76
N ARG A 19 10.86 -20.84 -10.58
CA ARG A 19 10.35 -20.31 -9.30
C ARG A 19 10.84 -18.89 -9.03
N GLU A 20 12.07 -18.58 -9.40
CA GLU A 20 12.62 -17.22 -9.34
C GLU A 20 11.80 -16.26 -10.22
N GLN A 21 11.56 -16.62 -11.48
CA GLN A 21 10.76 -15.81 -12.40
C GLN A 21 9.33 -15.61 -11.91
N ALA A 22 8.68 -16.68 -11.42
CA ALA A 22 7.35 -16.60 -10.84
C ALA A 22 7.30 -15.62 -9.66
N THR A 23 8.28 -15.72 -8.75
CA THR A 23 8.43 -14.83 -7.59
C THR A 23 8.59 -13.36 -8.01
N VAL A 24 9.47 -13.07 -8.96
CA VAL A 24 9.71 -11.71 -9.48
C VAL A 24 8.44 -11.09 -10.06
N SER A 25 7.59 -11.90 -10.69
CA SER A 25 6.32 -11.43 -11.26
C SER A 25 5.19 -11.31 -10.23
N ALA A 26 5.20 -12.16 -9.20
CA ALA A 26 4.15 -12.22 -8.20
C ALA A 26 4.21 -11.05 -7.21
N VAL A 27 5.42 -10.68 -6.75
CA VAL A 27 5.60 -9.65 -5.70
C VAL A 27 4.94 -8.31 -6.06
N PRO A 28 5.16 -7.70 -7.24
CA PRO A 28 4.48 -6.47 -7.62
C PRO A 28 2.95 -6.58 -7.65
N LYS A 29 2.41 -7.75 -8.05
CA LYS A 29 0.97 -8.00 -8.13
C LYS A 29 0.36 -8.12 -6.73
N MET A 30 1.02 -8.85 -5.84
CA MET A 30 0.62 -8.98 -4.43
C MET A 30 0.57 -7.61 -3.75
N LEU A 31 1.65 -6.82 -3.89
CA LEU A 31 1.73 -5.50 -3.28
C LEU A 31 0.58 -4.61 -3.74
N LYS A 32 0.28 -4.59 -5.05
CA LYS A 32 -0.84 -3.82 -5.59
C LYS A 32 -2.19 -4.28 -5.03
N ALA A 33 -2.45 -5.59 -4.99
CA ALA A 33 -3.69 -6.13 -4.47
C ALA A 33 -3.89 -5.80 -2.98
N GLY A 34 -2.84 -5.93 -2.16
CA GLY A 34 -2.88 -5.52 -0.76
C GLY A 34 -3.10 -4.01 -0.58
N ALA A 35 -2.45 -3.20 -1.42
CA ALA A 35 -2.60 -1.75 -1.39
C ALA A 35 -4.01 -1.29 -1.77
N ASP A 36 -4.66 -1.95 -2.75
CA ASP A 36 -6.05 -1.65 -3.14
C ASP A 36 -7.02 -1.90 -1.98
N VAL A 37 -6.88 -3.04 -1.29
CA VAL A 37 -7.66 -3.35 -0.08
C VAL A 37 -7.45 -2.28 1.00
N LEU A 38 -6.20 -1.88 1.23
CA LEU A 38 -5.86 -0.90 2.26
C LEU A 38 -6.39 0.51 1.91
N VAL A 39 -6.33 0.91 0.64
CA VAL A 39 -6.89 2.17 0.15
C VAL A 39 -8.41 2.21 0.40
N GLU A 40 -9.12 1.13 0.09
CA GLU A 40 -10.55 1.05 0.34
C GLU A 40 -10.88 1.13 1.83
N ALA A 41 -10.13 0.43 2.68
CA ALA A 41 -10.31 0.44 4.13
C ALA A 41 -10.09 1.84 4.72
N GLN A 42 -8.97 2.49 4.39
CA GLN A 42 -8.69 3.85 4.87
C GLN A 42 -9.73 4.87 4.40
N ARG A 43 -10.23 4.74 3.15
CA ARG A 43 -11.31 5.59 2.64
C ARG A 43 -12.63 5.36 3.37
N ALA A 44 -12.97 4.10 3.66
CA ALA A 44 -14.18 3.75 4.38
C ALA A 44 -14.15 4.30 5.81
N GLU A 45 -13.03 4.12 6.52
CA GLU A 45 -12.87 4.60 7.89
C GLU A 45 -12.84 6.13 7.95
N ALA A 46 -12.16 6.79 7.01
CA ALA A 46 -12.16 8.26 6.91
C ALA A 46 -13.58 8.82 6.71
N ARG A 47 -14.42 8.15 5.91
CA ARG A 47 -15.83 8.51 5.75
C ARG A 47 -16.63 8.28 7.03
N ALA A 48 -16.43 7.13 7.69
CA ALA A 48 -17.12 6.78 8.93
C ALA A 48 -16.81 7.76 10.07
N MET A 49 -15.57 8.26 10.14
CA MET A 49 -15.15 9.27 11.12
C MET A 49 -15.50 10.71 10.71
N GLY A 50 -16.28 10.91 9.64
CA GLY A 50 -16.74 12.23 9.22
C GLY A 50 -15.63 13.12 8.64
N ILE A 51 -14.52 12.55 8.14
CA ILE A 51 -13.45 13.30 7.45
C ILE A 51 -13.90 13.54 6.00
N VAL A 52 -14.99 14.30 5.84
CA VAL A 52 -15.68 14.50 4.54
C VAL A 52 -15.54 15.94 4.02
N GLU A 53 -14.87 16.84 4.74
CA GLU A 53 -14.89 18.30 4.48
C GLU A 53 -14.40 18.75 3.10
N THR A 54 -13.85 17.86 2.28
CA THR A 54 -13.90 18.04 0.83
C THR A 54 -13.72 16.65 0.24
N ALA A 55 -14.60 16.21 -0.65
CA ALA A 55 -14.45 14.92 -1.37
C ALA A 55 -13.03 14.68 -1.93
N GLY A 56 -12.24 15.74 -2.09
CA GLY A 56 -10.81 15.69 -2.39
C GLY A 56 -9.93 14.92 -1.40
N PHE A 57 -10.15 14.97 -0.09
CA PHE A 57 -9.28 14.25 0.86
C PHE A 57 -9.44 12.74 0.75
N VAL A 58 -10.66 12.22 0.88
CA VAL A 58 -10.90 10.76 0.80
C VAL A 58 -10.43 10.20 -0.55
N ASN A 59 -10.72 10.90 -1.65
CA ASN A 59 -10.30 10.50 -2.99
C ASN A 59 -8.78 10.65 -3.22
N SER A 60 -8.08 11.39 -2.34
CA SER A 60 -6.63 11.54 -2.40
C SER A 60 -5.88 10.36 -1.78
N ILE A 61 -6.52 9.56 -0.93
CA ILE A 61 -5.91 8.34 -0.37
C ILE A 61 -5.65 7.38 -1.53
N LYS A 62 -4.39 7.15 -1.85
CA LYS A 62 -3.94 6.38 -3.02
C LYS A 62 -2.65 5.64 -2.70
N ALA A 63 -2.49 4.48 -3.34
CA ALA A 63 -1.24 3.76 -3.41
C ALA A 63 -0.23 4.49 -4.30
N THR A 64 1.06 4.41 -3.96
CA THR A 64 2.13 4.76 -4.89
C THR A 64 2.34 3.66 -5.94
N ALA A 65 3.19 3.92 -6.93
CA ALA A 65 3.78 2.83 -7.70
C ALA A 65 4.58 1.90 -6.77
N VAL A 66 4.83 0.66 -7.24
CA VAL A 66 5.80 -0.23 -6.60
C VAL A 66 7.16 0.46 -6.64
N LYS A 67 7.79 0.60 -5.48
CA LYS A 67 9.12 1.17 -5.29
C LYS A 67 10.06 0.08 -4.78
N GLY A 68 11.36 0.36 -4.89
CA GLY A 68 12.41 -0.53 -4.42
C GLY A 68 13.19 -1.16 -5.57
N ASP A 69 13.97 -2.19 -5.25
CA ASP A 69 14.85 -2.91 -6.17
C ASP A 69 14.51 -4.41 -6.21
N GLU A 70 15.44 -5.24 -6.68
CA GLU A 70 15.25 -6.69 -6.76
C GLU A 70 15.22 -7.37 -5.38
N ARG A 71 15.73 -6.72 -4.33
CA ARG A 71 15.82 -7.27 -2.97
C ARG A 71 14.64 -6.88 -2.11
N GLU A 72 14.14 -5.66 -2.29
CA GLU A 72 13.02 -5.14 -1.52
C GLU A 72 12.07 -4.36 -2.41
N GLN A 73 10.77 -4.67 -2.32
CA GLN A 73 9.72 -3.93 -2.99
C GLN A 73 8.63 -3.51 -2.00
N HIS A 74 8.14 -2.29 -2.12
CA HIS A 74 7.07 -1.77 -1.27
C HIS A 74 6.13 -0.81 -2.02
N ILE A 75 4.96 -0.57 -1.42
CA ILE A 75 3.99 0.45 -1.84
C ILE A 75 3.62 1.26 -0.60
N ASP A 76 3.63 2.59 -0.73
CA ASP A 76 3.10 3.48 0.29
C ASP A 76 1.64 3.81 -0.02
N VAL A 77 0.79 3.77 1.01
CA VAL A 77 -0.61 4.20 0.91
C VAL A 77 -0.82 5.43 1.79
N TYR A 78 -1.12 6.57 1.17
CA TYR A 78 -1.36 7.82 1.90
C TYR A 78 -2.18 8.83 1.06
N PRO A 79 -2.67 9.92 1.67
CA PRO A 79 -3.35 11.00 0.95
C PRO A 79 -2.40 11.83 0.05
N GLN A 80 -2.60 11.78 -1.27
CA GLN A 80 -1.73 12.39 -2.27
C GLN A 80 -2.28 13.69 -2.89
N GLY A 81 -1.39 14.65 -3.15
CA GLY A 81 -1.75 15.93 -3.77
C GLY A 81 -2.11 17.03 -2.77
N ARG A 82 -2.87 18.03 -3.23
CA ARG A 82 -3.17 19.24 -2.44
C ARG A 82 -4.65 19.59 -2.50
N ALA A 83 -5.15 20.17 -1.41
CA ALA A 83 -6.51 20.70 -1.29
C ALA A 83 -6.78 21.78 -2.33
N LYS A 84 -8.04 21.89 -2.78
CA LYS A 84 -8.44 22.96 -3.71
C LYS A 84 -8.47 24.34 -3.06
N HIS A 85 -8.81 24.39 -1.77
CA HIS A 85 -8.89 25.61 -0.97
C HIS A 85 -7.61 25.79 -0.15
N GLY A 86 -7.15 27.03 -0.05
CA GLY A 86 -5.99 27.41 0.76
C GLY A 86 -6.37 27.61 2.22
N ASN A 87 -5.41 28.00 3.05
CA ASN A 87 -5.70 28.45 4.41
C ASN A 87 -6.16 29.93 4.37
N ASP A 88 -7.35 30.14 3.82
CA ASP A 88 -7.91 31.47 3.59
C ASP A 88 -8.03 32.28 4.91
N ARG A 89 -8.14 31.57 6.05
CA ARG A 89 -8.18 32.15 7.41
C ARG A 89 -6.93 32.94 7.79
N LYS A 90 -5.78 32.72 7.13
CA LYS A 90 -4.50 33.41 7.42
C LYS A 90 -3.98 34.25 6.25
N GLY A 91 -4.77 34.45 5.20
CA GLY A 91 -4.34 35.13 3.97
C GLY A 91 -3.33 34.32 3.13
N ASP A 92 -3.04 33.07 3.51
CA ASP A 92 -2.16 32.18 2.79
C ASP A 92 -2.94 31.39 1.74
N LYS A 93 -2.72 31.76 0.46
CA LYS A 93 -3.33 31.11 -0.70
C LYS A 93 -2.67 29.75 -1.03
N SER A 94 -1.68 29.32 -0.25
CA SER A 94 -1.02 28.04 -0.47
C SER A 94 -2.00 26.89 -0.25
N LYS A 95 -2.05 25.98 -1.23
CA LYS A 95 -2.87 24.78 -1.16
C LYS A 95 -2.20 23.77 -0.22
N VAL A 96 -2.88 23.43 0.87
CA VAL A 96 -2.39 22.49 1.89
C VAL A 96 -2.29 21.08 1.29
N ARG A 97 -1.25 20.31 1.63
CA ARG A 97 -1.13 18.91 1.19
C ARG A 97 -2.19 18.05 1.87
N TYR A 98 -2.79 17.12 1.16
CA TYR A 98 -3.75 16.19 1.78
C TYR A 98 -3.08 15.32 2.84
N ALA A 99 -1.80 14.96 2.69
CA ALA A 99 -1.04 14.28 3.74
C ALA A 99 -1.01 15.07 5.05
N THR A 100 -0.90 16.40 4.99
CA THR A 100 -0.94 17.27 6.19
C THR A 100 -2.33 17.27 6.81
N ILE A 101 -3.38 17.33 6.00
CA ILE A 101 -4.77 17.23 6.46
C ILE A 101 -5.01 15.87 7.13
N GLY A 102 -4.49 14.79 6.54
CA GLY A 102 -4.57 13.44 7.09
C GLY A 102 -3.82 13.31 8.42
N PHE A 103 -2.63 13.89 8.53
CA PHE A 103 -1.86 13.91 9.78
C PHE A 103 -2.61 14.65 10.90
N VAL A 104 -3.18 15.82 10.60
CA VAL A 104 -4.01 16.57 11.56
C VAL A 104 -5.27 15.79 11.93
N ALA A 105 -5.90 15.09 10.98
CA ALA A 105 -7.03 14.23 11.30
C ALA A 105 -6.61 13.06 12.20
N GLU A 106 -5.49 12.40 11.89
CA GLU A 106 -5.01 11.23 12.63
C GLU A 106 -4.72 11.53 14.10
N TYR A 107 -4.01 12.63 14.38
CA TYR A 107 -3.52 12.95 15.72
C TYR A 107 -4.29 14.07 16.42
N GLY A 108 -5.10 14.83 15.70
CA GLY A 108 -5.78 16.01 16.23
C GLY A 108 -4.85 17.21 16.48
N THR A 109 -5.41 18.23 17.11
CA THR A 109 -4.71 19.42 17.62
C THR A 109 -5.28 19.81 18.98
N SER A 110 -4.79 20.88 19.59
CA SER A 110 -5.39 21.39 20.84
C SER A 110 -6.85 21.84 20.71
N SER A 111 -7.32 22.13 19.48
CA SER A 111 -8.69 22.58 19.21
C SER A 111 -9.54 21.57 18.41
N GLN A 112 -8.96 20.46 17.95
CA GLN A 112 -9.65 19.46 17.15
C GLN A 112 -9.30 18.05 17.65
N ALA A 113 -10.32 17.26 18.01
CA ALA A 113 -10.12 15.88 18.43
C ALA A 113 -9.55 15.01 17.29
N ALA A 114 -8.73 14.02 17.68
CA ALA A 114 -8.18 13.02 16.78
C ALA A 114 -9.29 12.15 16.16
N ARG A 115 -9.12 11.82 14.90
CA ARG A 115 -9.92 10.92 14.08
C ARG A 115 -8.95 9.94 13.39
N PRO A 116 -8.46 8.92 14.11
CA PRO A 116 -7.35 8.06 13.69
C PRO A 116 -7.76 7.05 12.60
N TYR A 117 -8.19 7.58 11.45
CA TYR A 117 -8.74 6.80 10.35
C TYR A 117 -7.71 5.84 9.77
N MET A 118 -6.42 6.21 9.78
CA MET A 118 -5.36 5.39 9.20
C MET A 118 -5.00 4.25 10.15
N THR A 119 -4.75 4.55 11.42
CA THR A 119 -4.43 3.52 12.42
C THR A 119 -5.54 2.49 12.52
N VAL A 120 -6.78 2.95 12.69
CA VAL A 120 -7.94 2.05 12.85
C VAL A 120 -8.20 1.23 11.57
N ALA A 121 -8.08 1.84 10.39
CA ALA A 121 -8.25 1.10 9.13
C ALA A 121 -7.15 0.05 8.93
N ASN A 122 -5.89 0.40 9.22
CA ASN A 122 -4.76 -0.51 9.04
C ASN A 122 -4.88 -1.72 9.97
N GLU A 123 -5.26 -1.51 11.24
CA GLU A 123 -5.50 -2.60 12.20
C GLU A 123 -6.64 -3.52 11.73
N LYS A 124 -7.77 -2.95 11.33
CA LYS A 124 -8.93 -3.73 10.84
C LYS A 124 -8.66 -4.47 9.53
N ALA A 125 -7.88 -3.88 8.64
CA ALA A 125 -7.64 -4.41 7.30
C ALA A 125 -6.44 -5.37 7.23
N HIS A 126 -5.61 -5.46 8.28
CA HIS A 126 -4.37 -6.23 8.28
C HIS A 126 -4.55 -7.64 7.71
N ASP A 127 -5.45 -8.43 8.30
CA ASP A 127 -5.65 -9.82 7.87
C ASP A 127 -6.23 -9.92 6.46
N LYS A 128 -7.07 -8.95 6.07
CA LYS A 128 -7.64 -8.90 4.72
C LYS A 128 -6.56 -8.60 3.67
N VAL A 129 -5.63 -7.69 3.99
CA VAL A 129 -4.48 -7.35 3.14
C VAL A 129 -3.57 -8.58 2.97
N VAL A 130 -3.21 -9.23 4.07
CA VAL A 130 -2.37 -10.44 4.05
C VAL A 130 -3.03 -11.56 3.26
N ASN A 131 -4.32 -11.81 3.48
CA ASN A 131 -5.07 -12.83 2.76
C ASN A 131 -5.15 -12.53 1.26
N GLU A 132 -5.35 -11.28 0.86
CA GLU A 132 -5.41 -10.93 -0.56
C GLU A 132 -4.04 -11.04 -1.24
N GLN A 133 -2.97 -10.67 -0.54
CA GLN A 133 -1.60 -10.88 -1.00
C GLN A 133 -1.30 -12.37 -1.18
N LEU A 134 -1.67 -13.21 -0.20
CA LEU A 134 -1.47 -14.66 -0.26
C LEU A 134 -2.21 -15.30 -1.43
N LYS A 135 -3.46 -14.91 -1.70
CA LYS A 135 -4.21 -15.41 -2.87
C LYS A 135 -3.50 -15.13 -4.19
N ILE A 136 -2.88 -13.95 -4.32
CA ILE A 136 -2.11 -13.62 -5.53
C ILE A 136 -0.83 -14.45 -5.58
N TRP A 137 -0.14 -14.62 -4.45
CA TRP A 137 1.06 -15.47 -4.37
C TRP A 137 0.78 -16.90 -4.81
N GLU A 138 -0.28 -17.52 -4.27
CA GLU A 138 -0.66 -18.89 -4.58
C GLU A 138 -1.06 -19.05 -6.04
N ARG A 139 -1.79 -18.09 -6.60
CA ARG A 139 -2.18 -18.11 -8.02
C ARG A 139 -0.98 -18.07 -8.96
N GLU A 140 0.04 -17.29 -8.63
CA GLU A 140 1.20 -17.06 -9.51
C GLU A 140 2.29 -18.13 -9.34
N ASN A 141 2.37 -18.81 -8.19
CA ASN A 141 3.42 -19.79 -7.91
C ASN A 141 2.96 -21.26 -7.85
N ASN A 142 1.68 -21.51 -7.63
CA ASN A 142 1.12 -22.88 -7.55
C ASN A 142 0.16 -23.19 -8.71
N GLY A 143 0.03 -22.27 -9.67
CA GLY A 143 -0.74 -22.43 -10.91
C GLY A 143 0.05 -23.08 -12.04
#